data_AF-A0A6I9P278-F1
#
_entry.id   AF-A0A6I9P278-F1
#
_cell.length_a   1.000
_cell.length_b   1.000
_cell.length_c   1.000
_cell.angle_alpha   90.00
_cell.angle_beta   90.00
_cell.angle_gamma   90.00
#
_symmetry.space_group_name_H-M   'P 1'
#
loop_
_entity.id
_entity.type
_entity.pdbx_description
1 polymer ?
#
loop_
_entity_poly.entity_id
_entity_poly.type
_entity_poly.pdbx_seq_one_letter_code
_entity_poly.pdbx_strand_id
1 'polypeptide(L)'
;MLRLSIVLTGEASASTMWDNQAWSYLPSDREGAMPPFLAQDFIHTVQPGAKILIMLRDPVERLYSDYLYFKIANKSAEDFHQKVVDSVYLFQSCLSEGSLRSCVYDTSLSNSMPVRLHLGMYIIFFLDWLTVFNREQILVLRLEDYAANLEVTIKKVFDFLSVGPLSQQGEAALTRRPLSNTRRTADRNLGPMLPATRDFLREFHKPFNHKLASVLDNKAFLWSNT
;
A
#
# COMPACT_ATOMS: atom_id res chain seq x y z
N MET A 1 28.78 3.34 -33.28
CA MET A 1 27.62 3.73 -32.45
C MET A 1 27.77 3.04 -31.10
N LEU A 2 28.19 3.77 -30.07
CA LEU A 2 28.25 3.22 -28.70
C LEU A 2 26.81 2.98 -28.23
N ARG A 3 26.42 1.72 -28.05
CA ARG A 3 25.20 1.40 -27.31
C ARG A 3 25.43 1.81 -25.86
N LEU A 4 24.87 2.94 -25.47
CA LEU A 4 24.71 3.28 -24.06
C LEU A 4 23.79 2.24 -23.44
N SER A 5 24.37 1.35 -22.65
CA SER A 5 23.61 0.42 -21.82
C SER A 5 22.94 1.22 -20.71
N ILE A 6 21.63 1.40 -20.79
CA ILE A 6 20.85 2.00 -19.70
C ILE A 6 20.78 0.96 -18.58
N VAL A 7 21.39 1.28 -17.43
CA VAL A 7 21.28 0.48 -16.22
C VAL A 7 20.06 0.98 -15.45
N LEU A 8 19.08 0.10 -15.26
CA LEU A 8 17.95 0.35 -14.37
C LEU A 8 18.27 -0.22 -12.99
N THR A 9 18.30 0.67 -12.00
CA THR A 9 18.34 0.29 -10.58
C THR A 9 16.98 0.59 -9.97
N GLY A 10 16.66 -0.12 -8.88
CA GLY A 10 15.38 0.03 -8.21
C GLY A 10 15.49 -0.27 -6.73
N GLU A 11 14.53 0.27 -6.00
CA GLU A 11 14.25 0.02 -4.59
C GLU A 11 12.82 -0.54 -4.54
N ALA A 12 12.54 -1.50 -3.65
CA ALA A 12 11.29 -2.26 -3.66
C ALA A 12 10.68 -2.43 -2.25
N SER A 13 10.90 -1.46 -1.37
CA SER A 13 10.38 -1.51 -0.01
C SER A 13 8.87 -1.30 -0.02
N ALA A 14 8.15 -2.20 0.66
CA ALA A 14 6.70 -2.13 0.78
C ALA A 14 6.24 -0.89 1.57
N SER A 15 7.14 -0.25 2.33
CA SER A 15 6.88 0.90 3.20
C SER A 15 7.07 2.26 2.53
N THR A 16 7.87 2.37 1.46
CA THR A 16 8.23 3.65 0.83
C THR A 16 7.02 4.53 0.51
N MET A 17 5.91 3.91 0.09
CA MET A 17 4.67 4.60 -0.28
C MET A 17 4.02 5.38 0.89
N TRP A 18 4.12 4.87 2.11
CA TRP A 18 3.30 5.33 3.24
C TRP A 18 4.09 5.67 4.50
N ASP A 19 5.26 5.05 4.70
CA ASP A 19 6.07 5.24 5.89
C ASP A 19 6.82 6.56 5.81
N ASN A 20 6.27 7.54 6.52
CA ASN A 20 6.87 8.84 6.69
C ASN A 20 7.17 9.12 8.16
N GLN A 21 7.05 8.12 9.05
CA GLN A 21 7.07 8.31 10.50
C GLN A 21 8.40 8.84 11.04
N ALA A 22 9.48 8.74 10.25
CA ALA A 22 10.78 9.28 10.62
C ALA A 22 10.86 10.81 10.63
N TRP A 23 9.84 11.52 10.13
CA TRP A 23 9.83 12.99 10.08
C TRP A 23 9.97 13.64 11.47
N SER A 24 9.47 12.99 12.52
CA SER A 24 9.57 13.49 13.91
C SER A 24 11.00 13.49 14.45
N TYR A 25 11.93 12.79 13.80
CA TYR A 25 13.35 12.80 14.17
C TYR A 25 14.12 13.96 13.51
N LEU A 26 13.52 14.64 12.53
CA LEU A 26 14.16 15.78 11.88
C LEU A 26 14.03 17.01 12.78
N PRO A 27 15.13 17.73 13.07
CA PRO A 27 15.06 19.00 13.76
C PRO A 27 14.14 19.96 12.99
N SER A 28 13.07 20.41 13.63
CA SER A 28 12.12 21.36 13.06
C SER A 28 11.99 22.53 14.02
N ASP A 29 12.29 23.74 13.52
CA ASP A 29 11.98 25.00 14.19
C ASP A 29 10.48 25.32 14.16
N ARG A 30 9.66 24.47 13.52
CA ARG A 30 8.22 24.64 13.36
C ARG A 30 7.47 23.66 14.26
N GLU A 31 6.74 24.21 15.23
CA GLU A 31 5.64 23.51 15.91
C GLU A 31 4.55 23.22 14.88
N GLY A 32 4.52 21.99 14.35
CA GLY A 32 3.52 21.57 13.38
C GLY A 32 3.15 20.10 13.56
N ALA A 33 1.85 19.79 13.53
CA ALA A 33 1.31 18.44 13.67
C ALA A 33 1.44 17.57 12.39
N MET A 34 2.20 18.02 11.38
CA MET A 34 2.30 17.34 10.08
C MET A 34 3.74 17.32 9.56
N PRO A 35 4.14 16.25 8.83
CA PRO A 35 5.42 16.19 8.15
C PRO A 35 5.56 17.32 7.12
N PRO A 36 6.62 18.17 7.21
CA PRO A 36 6.87 19.22 6.22
C PRO A 36 7.39 18.64 4.89
N PHE A 37 8.00 17.45 4.95
CA PHE A 37 8.52 16.70 3.80
C PHE A 37 8.20 15.22 4.01
N LEU A 38 7.95 14.54 2.90
CA LEU A 38 7.63 13.12 2.81
C LEU A 38 8.68 12.42 1.95
N ALA A 39 8.67 11.09 1.94
CA ALA A 39 9.63 10.27 1.21
C ALA A 39 9.76 10.66 -0.27
N GLN A 40 8.64 10.97 -0.94
CA GLN A 40 8.62 11.40 -2.34
C GLN A 40 9.38 12.70 -2.59
N ASP A 41 9.42 13.63 -1.64
CA ASP A 41 10.15 14.90 -1.78
C ASP A 41 11.66 14.64 -1.86
N PHE A 42 12.16 13.76 -0.99
CA PHE A 42 13.56 13.34 -1.00
C PHE A 42 13.92 12.58 -2.28
N ILE A 43 13.06 11.65 -2.70
CA ILE A 43 13.28 10.87 -3.93
C ILE A 43 13.32 11.80 -5.14
N HIS A 44 12.36 12.73 -5.27
CA HIS A 44 12.30 13.65 -6.39
C HIS A 44 13.49 14.63 -6.41
N THR A 45 13.97 15.05 -5.24
CA THR A 45 15.17 15.91 -5.14
C THR A 45 16.40 15.23 -5.71
N VAL A 46 16.58 13.93 -5.47
CA VAL A 46 17.75 13.16 -5.94
C VAL A 46 17.56 12.61 -7.35
N GLN A 47 16.36 12.14 -7.67
CA GLN A 47 16.01 11.51 -8.94
C GLN A 47 14.61 11.96 -9.39
N PRO A 48 14.49 13.16 -9.99
CA PRO A 48 13.19 13.69 -10.42
C PRO A 48 12.57 12.87 -11.55
N GLY A 49 13.39 12.18 -12.34
CA GLY A 49 12.95 11.27 -13.41
C GLY A 49 12.58 9.87 -12.95
N ALA A 50 12.47 9.61 -11.63
CA ALA A 50 12.12 8.29 -11.11
C ALA A 50 10.77 7.82 -11.68
N LYS A 51 10.67 6.51 -11.93
CA LYS A 51 9.41 5.83 -12.20
C LYS A 51 8.96 5.13 -10.92
N ILE A 52 7.75 5.44 -10.47
CA ILE A 52 7.16 4.95 -9.24
C ILE A 52 6.19 3.81 -9.59
N LEU A 53 6.43 2.62 -9.03
CA LEU A 53 5.54 1.48 -9.19
C LEU A 53 4.90 1.17 -7.84
N ILE A 54 3.57 1.22 -7.79
CA ILE A 54 2.78 0.99 -6.58
C ILE A 54 1.91 -0.23 -6.81
N MET A 55 2.03 -1.23 -5.95
CA MET A 55 1.13 -2.40 -5.96
C MET A 55 0.21 -2.35 -4.75
N LEU A 56 -1.08 -2.18 -5.00
CA LEU A 56 -2.13 -2.14 -3.98
C LEU A 56 -2.86 -3.48 -3.92
N ARG A 57 -3.40 -3.78 -2.75
CA ARG A 57 -4.27 -4.94 -2.49
C ARG A 57 -5.58 -4.42 -1.91
N ASP A 58 -6.66 -5.19 -2.00
CA ASP A 58 -7.88 -4.92 -1.20
C ASP A 58 -7.46 -4.58 0.25
N PRO A 59 -7.76 -3.35 0.74
CA PRO A 59 -7.31 -2.90 2.05
C PRO A 59 -7.85 -3.78 3.20
N VAL A 60 -9.01 -4.41 3.01
CA VAL A 60 -9.61 -5.35 3.97
C VAL A 60 -8.75 -6.60 4.09
N GLU A 61 -8.48 -7.26 2.96
CA GLU A 61 -7.62 -8.44 2.91
C GLU A 61 -6.17 -8.14 3.26
N ARG A 62 -5.69 -6.93 2.95
CA ARG A 62 -4.37 -6.44 3.35
C ARG A 62 -4.27 -6.39 4.86
N LEU A 63 -5.22 -5.75 5.55
CA LEU A 63 -5.20 -5.62 7.01
C LEU A 63 -5.28 -6.98 7.71
N TYR A 64 -6.06 -7.91 7.19
CA TYR A 64 -6.11 -9.26 7.77
C TYR A 64 -4.81 -10.04 7.53
N SER A 65 -4.24 -9.92 6.33
CA SER A 65 -2.94 -10.51 6.02
C SER A 65 -1.81 -9.93 6.88
N ASP A 66 -1.91 -8.64 7.22
CA ASP A 66 -1.01 -7.91 8.11
C ASP A 66 -1.04 -8.48 9.53
N TYR A 67 -2.24 -8.59 10.11
CA TYR A 67 -2.47 -9.23 11.40
C TYR A 67 -1.95 -10.67 11.46
N LEU A 68 -2.18 -11.46 10.40
CA LEU A 68 -1.67 -12.81 10.28
C LEU A 68 -0.14 -12.87 10.09
N TYR A 69 0.48 -11.85 9.52
CA TYR A 69 1.93 -11.85 9.30
C TYR A 69 2.71 -11.68 10.60
N PHE A 70 2.37 -10.68 11.41
CA PHE A 70 3.10 -10.39 12.66
C PHE A 70 2.89 -11.46 13.74
N LYS A 71 3.89 -11.62 14.62
CA LYS A 71 3.88 -12.67 15.67
C LYS A 71 3.06 -12.23 16.88
N ILE A 72 1.75 -12.12 16.70
CA ILE A 72 0.78 -11.98 17.80
C ILE A 72 0.50 -13.38 18.34
N ALA A 73 0.57 -13.57 19.66
CA ALA A 73 0.20 -14.83 20.30
C ALA A 73 -1.34 -15.01 20.25
N ASN A 74 -1.81 -16.26 20.14
CA ASN A 74 -3.23 -16.62 20.21
C ASN A 74 -4.14 -15.93 19.19
N LYS A 75 -3.72 -15.87 17.93
CA LYS A 75 -4.56 -15.30 16.86
C LYS A 75 -5.87 -16.07 16.71
N SER A 76 -6.97 -15.34 16.61
CA SER A 76 -8.25 -15.83 16.11
C SER A 76 -8.94 -14.79 15.24
N ALA A 77 -10.05 -15.18 14.60
CA ALA A 77 -10.88 -14.27 13.82
C ALA A 77 -11.65 -13.29 14.72
N GLU A 78 -11.99 -13.71 15.94
CA GLU A 78 -12.63 -12.91 17.00
C GLU A 78 -11.66 -11.87 17.58
N ASP A 79 -10.41 -12.26 17.87
CA ASP A 79 -9.38 -11.31 18.30
C ASP A 79 -9.13 -10.24 17.22
N PHE A 80 -9.05 -10.66 15.95
CA PHE A 80 -8.93 -9.72 14.84
C PHE A 80 -10.12 -8.75 14.78
N HIS A 81 -11.34 -9.24 14.97
CA HIS A 81 -12.54 -8.40 15.00
C HIS A 81 -12.44 -7.32 16.09
N GLN A 82 -12.10 -7.71 17.33
CA GLN A 82 -11.99 -6.76 18.43
C GLN A 82 -10.94 -5.69 18.14
N LYS A 83 -9.75 -6.09 17.67
CA LYS A 83 -8.68 -5.14 17.33
C LYS A 83 -9.09 -4.19 16.20
N VAL A 84 -9.85 -4.66 15.22
CA VAL A 84 -10.40 -3.81 14.16
C VAL A 84 -11.35 -2.77 14.75
N VAL A 85 -12.32 -3.19 15.59
CA VAL A 85 -13.26 -2.27 16.24
C VAL A 85 -12.54 -1.21 17.05
N ASP A 86 -11.57 -1.62 17.88
CA ASP A 86 -10.77 -0.70 18.69
C ASP A 86 -9.99 0.30 17.83
N SER A 87 -9.36 -0.17 16.74
CA SER A 87 -8.60 0.70 15.84
C SER A 87 -9.49 1.70 15.10
N VAL A 88 -10.69 1.28 14.67
CA VAL A 88 -11.66 2.18 14.03
C VAL A 88 -12.15 3.23 15.03
N TYR A 89 -12.44 2.85 16.28
CA TYR A 89 -12.85 3.79 17.32
C TYR A 89 -11.76 4.83 17.63
N LEU A 90 -10.51 4.40 17.78
CA LEU A 90 -9.37 5.30 17.99
C LEU A 90 -9.21 6.27 16.81
N PHE A 91 -9.31 5.76 15.58
CA PHE A 91 -9.20 6.59 14.38
C PHE A 91 -10.34 7.61 14.28
N GLN A 92 -11.58 7.20 14.57
CA GLN A 92 -12.74 8.10 14.59
C GLN A 92 -12.62 9.18 15.66
N SER A 93 -12.08 8.84 16.83
CA SER A 93 -11.81 9.80 17.90
C SER A 93 -10.82 10.88 17.42
N CYS A 94 -9.74 10.48 16.75
CA CYS A 94 -8.82 11.44 16.13
C CYS A 94 -9.51 12.36 15.11
N LEU A 95 -10.39 11.81 14.26
CA LEU A 95 -11.12 12.60 13.26
C LEU A 95 -12.06 13.66 13.87
N SER A 96 -12.43 13.53 15.14
CA SER A 96 -13.25 14.54 15.83
C SER A 96 -12.47 15.79 16.22
N GLU A 97 -11.14 15.69 16.30
CA GLU A 97 -10.24 16.77 16.72
C GLU A 97 -9.25 17.19 15.62
N GLY A 98 -9.01 16.32 14.64
CA GLY A 98 -8.01 16.50 13.60
C GLY A 98 -8.52 16.25 12.18
N SER A 99 -7.69 16.62 11.19
CA SER A 99 -8.00 16.30 9.79
C SER A 99 -7.68 14.84 9.47
N LEU A 100 -8.32 14.30 8.42
CA LEU A 100 -8.06 12.95 7.92
C LEU A 100 -6.56 12.70 7.66
N ARG A 101 -5.89 13.65 6.99
CA ARG A 101 -4.46 13.56 6.71
C ARG A 101 -3.64 13.57 8.02
N SER A 102 -3.99 14.42 8.99
CA SER A 102 -3.34 14.44 10.32
C SER A 102 -3.41 13.08 11.00
N CYS A 103 -4.61 12.48 11.07
CA CYS A 103 -4.80 11.18 11.73
C CYS A 103 -4.10 10.03 11.01
N VAL A 104 -4.00 10.07 9.67
CA VAL A 104 -3.26 9.04 8.92
C VAL A 104 -1.76 9.09 9.19
N TYR A 105 -1.19 10.27 9.39
CA TYR A 105 0.24 10.47 9.67
C TYR A 105 0.59 10.54 11.17
N ASP A 106 -0.40 10.46 12.05
CA ASP A 106 -0.19 10.51 13.50
C ASP A 106 0.49 9.21 13.97
N THR A 107 1.75 9.35 14.38
CA THR A 107 2.57 8.21 14.81
C THR A 107 2.14 7.69 16.18
N SER A 108 1.64 8.55 17.07
CA SER A 108 1.13 8.14 18.37
C SER A 108 -0.12 7.28 18.19
N LEU A 109 -1.07 7.75 17.40
CA LEU A 109 -2.28 7.02 17.05
C LEU A 109 -1.95 5.70 16.35
N SER A 110 -1.04 5.72 15.37
CA SER A 110 -0.58 4.50 14.69
C SER A 110 -0.06 3.45 15.67
N ASN A 111 0.71 3.87 16.68
CA ASN A 111 1.27 2.98 17.69
C ASN A 111 0.23 2.50 18.72
N SER A 112 -0.81 3.29 18.97
CA SER A 112 -1.92 2.91 19.85
C SER A 112 -2.91 1.95 19.19
N MET A 113 -3.05 1.98 17.87
CA MET A 113 -3.96 1.08 17.16
C MET A 113 -3.44 -0.37 17.17
N PRO A 114 -4.25 -1.34 17.62
CA PRO A 114 -3.83 -2.75 17.66
C PRO A 114 -3.70 -3.42 16.29
N VAL A 115 -4.22 -2.81 15.23
CA VAL A 115 -3.94 -3.19 13.83
C VAL A 115 -3.64 -1.95 12.98
N ARG A 116 -2.84 -2.12 11.93
CA ARG A 116 -2.38 -1.02 11.05
C ARG A 116 -3.46 -0.57 10.05
N LEU A 117 -4.60 -0.13 10.57
CA LEU A 117 -5.81 0.25 9.82
C LEU A 117 -5.53 1.36 8.80
N HIS A 118 -4.83 2.41 9.24
CA HIS A 118 -4.54 3.62 8.45
C HIS A 118 -3.81 3.35 7.12
N LEU A 119 -3.00 2.29 7.05
CA LEU A 119 -2.28 1.93 5.83
C LEU A 119 -3.19 1.52 4.67
N GLY A 120 -4.46 1.15 4.95
CA GLY A 120 -5.46 0.87 3.91
C GLY A 120 -6.06 2.13 3.26
N MET A 121 -5.74 3.34 3.74
CA MET A 121 -6.23 4.60 3.20
C MET A 121 -5.34 5.10 2.06
N TYR A 122 -5.12 4.26 1.05
CA TYR A 122 -4.11 4.48 -0.01
C TYR A 122 -4.23 5.84 -0.69
N ILE A 123 -5.44 6.35 -0.84
CA ILE A 123 -5.70 7.63 -1.49
C ILE A 123 -4.99 8.80 -0.81
N ILE A 124 -4.81 8.76 0.51
CA ILE A 124 -4.16 9.84 1.25
C ILE A 124 -2.69 9.92 0.86
N PHE A 125 -2.00 8.79 0.90
CA PHE A 125 -0.62 8.71 0.43
C PHE A 125 -0.52 9.04 -1.06
N PHE A 126 -1.39 8.44 -1.89
CA PHE A 126 -1.31 8.59 -3.34
C PHE A 126 -1.48 10.04 -3.82
N LEU A 127 -2.33 10.83 -3.17
CA LEU A 127 -2.45 12.25 -3.48
C LEU A 127 -1.16 13.01 -3.17
N ASP A 128 -0.49 12.69 -2.06
CA ASP A 128 0.80 13.30 -1.70
C ASP A 128 1.93 12.88 -2.65
N TRP A 129 1.85 11.71 -3.29
CA TRP A 129 2.80 11.35 -4.36
C TRP A 129 2.54 12.13 -5.66
N LEU A 130 1.28 12.40 -5.98
CA LEU A 130 0.88 13.17 -7.17
C LEU A 130 1.19 14.67 -7.08
N THR A 131 1.47 15.21 -5.90
CA THR A 131 1.94 16.60 -5.77
C THR A 131 3.39 16.77 -6.21
N VAL A 132 4.16 15.68 -6.29
CA VAL A 132 5.60 15.69 -6.56
C VAL A 132 5.93 15.04 -7.91
N PHE A 133 5.34 13.88 -8.21
CA PHE A 133 5.59 13.15 -9.45
C PHE A 133 4.43 13.30 -10.44
N ASN A 134 4.77 13.46 -11.71
CA ASN A 134 3.76 13.49 -12.77
C ASN A 134 3.02 12.15 -12.85
N ARG A 135 1.76 12.18 -13.29
CA ARG A 135 0.90 10.99 -13.36
C ARG A 135 1.52 9.88 -14.22
N GLU A 136 2.21 10.24 -15.29
CA GLU A 136 2.87 9.33 -16.23
C GLU A 136 4.10 8.64 -15.62
N GLN A 137 4.65 9.18 -14.53
CA GLN A 137 5.74 8.59 -13.78
C GLN A 137 5.25 7.58 -12.73
N ILE A 138 3.94 7.39 -12.58
CA ILE A 138 3.38 6.49 -11.56
C ILE A 138 2.52 5.40 -12.20
N LEU A 139 2.91 4.15 -12.00
CA LEU A 139 2.11 2.98 -12.34
C LEU A 139 1.49 2.38 -11.07
N VAL A 140 0.16 2.32 -11.03
CA VAL A 140 -0.57 1.65 -9.94
C VAL A 140 -1.14 0.32 -10.42
N LEU A 141 -0.78 -0.76 -9.73
CA LEU A 141 -1.18 -2.13 -10.00
C LEU A 141 -2.03 -2.68 -8.86
N ARG A 142 -2.89 -3.66 -9.17
CA ARG A 142 -3.57 -4.46 -8.16
C ARG A 142 -2.85 -5.80 -7.99
N LEU A 143 -2.69 -6.22 -6.74
CA LEU A 143 -2.12 -7.52 -6.41
C LEU A 143 -3.02 -8.65 -6.92
N GLU A 144 -4.33 -8.45 -6.94
CA GLU A 144 -5.29 -9.43 -7.45
C GLU A 144 -5.10 -9.67 -8.95
N ASP A 145 -4.83 -8.62 -9.73
CA ASP A 145 -4.55 -8.74 -11.18
C ASP A 145 -3.19 -9.42 -11.42
N TYR A 146 -2.19 -9.06 -10.62
CA TYR A 146 -0.88 -9.71 -10.63
C TYR A 146 -1.00 -11.22 -10.37
N ALA A 147 -1.79 -11.60 -9.36
CA ALA A 147 -2.00 -13.00 -8.99
C ALA A 147 -2.83 -13.77 -10.04
N ALA A 148 -3.83 -13.12 -10.64
CA ALA A 148 -4.70 -13.74 -11.64
C ALA A 148 -4.00 -13.89 -13.00
N ASN A 149 -3.20 -12.91 -13.42
CA ASN A 149 -2.47 -12.93 -14.68
C ASN A 149 -1.13 -12.21 -14.57
N LEU A 150 -0.11 -12.98 -14.21
CA LEU A 150 1.26 -12.52 -14.05
C LEU A 150 1.84 -11.97 -15.37
N GLU A 151 1.63 -12.66 -16.49
CA GLU A 151 2.18 -12.30 -17.80
C GLU A 151 1.72 -10.90 -18.23
N VAL A 152 0.40 -10.66 -18.20
CA VAL A 152 -0.18 -9.36 -18.56
C VAL A 152 0.32 -8.26 -17.62
N THR A 153 0.42 -8.54 -16.33
CA THR A 153 0.87 -7.54 -15.35
C THR A 153 2.35 -7.19 -15.54
N ILE A 154 3.21 -8.18 -15.76
CA ILE A 154 4.63 -7.95 -16.01
C ILE A 154 4.84 -7.21 -17.33
N LYS A 155 4.08 -7.53 -18.38
CA LYS A 155 4.14 -6.78 -19.65
C LYS A 155 3.84 -5.29 -19.43
N LYS A 156 2.79 -4.96 -18.66
CA LYS A 156 2.49 -3.57 -18.28
C LYS A 156 3.65 -2.88 -17.56
N VAL A 157 4.33 -3.59 -16.66
CA VAL A 157 5.52 -3.07 -15.97
C VAL A 157 6.66 -2.80 -16.95
N PHE A 158 6.90 -3.71 -17.90
CA PHE A 158 7.96 -3.57 -18.90
C PHE A 158 7.69 -2.37 -19.83
N ASP A 159 6.46 -2.26 -20.32
CA ASP A 159 6.02 -1.12 -21.14
C ASP A 159 6.17 0.20 -20.38
N PHE A 160 5.72 0.24 -19.11
CA PHE A 160 5.85 1.41 -18.24
C PHE A 160 7.30 1.78 -17.98
N LEU A 161 8.19 0.81 -17.72
CA LEU A 161 9.62 1.04 -17.54
C LEU A 161 10.32 1.39 -18.87
N SER A 162 9.65 1.24 -20.00
CA SER A 162 10.20 1.45 -21.36
C SER A 162 11.40 0.55 -21.63
N VAL A 163 11.34 -0.68 -21.11
CA VAL A 163 12.31 -1.73 -21.42
C VAL A 163 11.78 -2.58 -22.58
N GLY A 164 12.69 -3.14 -23.36
CA GLY A 164 12.32 -4.07 -24.44
C GLY A 164 11.50 -5.26 -23.91
N PRO A 165 10.69 -5.90 -24.77
CA PRO A 165 9.82 -6.99 -24.36
C PRO A 165 10.62 -8.14 -23.75
N LEU A 166 9.98 -8.91 -22.87
CA LEU A 166 10.56 -10.15 -22.37
C LEU A 166 10.78 -11.13 -23.52
N SER A 167 11.88 -11.87 -23.46
CA SER A 167 12.01 -13.07 -24.28
C SER A 167 11.10 -14.16 -23.73
N GLN A 168 10.67 -15.11 -24.58
CA GLN A 168 9.89 -16.28 -24.13
C GLN A 168 10.56 -17.03 -22.97
N GLN A 169 11.90 -17.09 -22.98
CA GLN A 169 12.67 -17.70 -21.89
C GLN A 169 12.58 -16.88 -20.59
N GLY A 170 12.60 -15.54 -20.69
CA GLY A 170 12.41 -14.64 -19.54
C GLY A 170 11.01 -14.75 -18.94
N GLU A 171 9.97 -14.82 -19.77
CA GLU A 171 8.58 -15.02 -19.33
C GLU A 171 8.42 -16.37 -18.60
N ALA A 172 8.96 -17.45 -19.18
CA ALA A 172 8.94 -18.77 -18.56
C ALA A 172 9.72 -18.80 -17.23
N ALA A 173 10.82 -18.06 -17.13
CA ALA A 173 11.61 -17.97 -15.90
C ALA A 173 10.85 -17.23 -14.79
N LEU A 174 10.12 -16.16 -15.12
CA LEU A 174 9.33 -15.39 -14.13
C LEU A 174 8.14 -16.19 -13.60
N THR A 175 7.41 -16.87 -14.48
CA THR A 175 6.23 -17.66 -14.11
C THR A 175 6.54 -18.88 -13.25
N ARG A 176 7.78 -19.41 -13.31
CA ARG A 176 8.23 -20.55 -12.50
C ARG A 176 8.79 -20.17 -11.13
N ARG A 177 8.99 -18.89 -10.84
CA ARG A 177 9.54 -18.48 -9.55
C ARG A 177 8.55 -18.78 -8.42
N PRO A 178 9.01 -19.38 -7.31
CA PRO A 178 8.14 -19.61 -6.18
C PRO A 178 7.68 -18.28 -5.58
N LEU A 179 6.41 -18.24 -5.15
CA LEU A 179 5.87 -17.11 -4.43
C LEU A 179 6.61 -16.92 -3.10
N SER A 180 7.14 -15.72 -2.88
CA SER A 180 7.71 -15.33 -1.60
C SER A 180 6.64 -14.76 -0.66
N ASN A 181 6.94 -14.70 0.63
CA ASN A 181 6.07 -14.12 1.66
C ASN A 181 4.65 -14.72 1.72
N THR A 182 4.51 -16.00 1.37
CA THR A 182 3.23 -16.69 1.49
C THR A 182 2.87 -16.94 2.96
N ARG A 183 1.57 -16.99 3.27
CA ARG A 183 1.08 -17.28 4.63
C ARG A 183 1.67 -18.61 5.13
N ARG A 184 2.11 -18.62 6.39
CA ARG A 184 2.55 -19.84 7.08
C ARG A 184 1.37 -20.82 7.22
N THR A 185 1.65 -22.10 7.35
CA THR A 185 0.61 -23.14 7.48
C THR A 185 -0.36 -22.85 8.63
N ALA A 186 0.14 -22.46 9.81
CA ALA A 186 -0.70 -22.10 10.94
C ALA A 186 -1.66 -20.93 10.63
N ASP A 187 -1.18 -19.90 9.92
CA ASP A 187 -2.01 -18.74 9.52
C ASP A 187 -3.05 -19.12 8.45
N ARG A 188 -2.79 -20.16 7.64
CA ARG A 188 -3.78 -20.69 6.68
C ARG A 188 -4.88 -21.48 7.40
N ASN A 189 -4.52 -22.26 8.41
CA ASN A 189 -5.46 -23.07 9.19
C ASN A 189 -6.43 -22.23 10.02
N LEU A 190 -6.06 -20.99 10.38
CA LEU A 190 -6.96 -20.05 11.06
C LEU A 190 -8.19 -19.72 10.20
N GLY A 191 -8.05 -19.75 8.88
CA GLY A 191 -9.14 -19.50 7.94
C GLY A 191 -9.42 -18.01 7.69
N PRO A 192 -10.58 -17.68 7.08
CA PRO A 192 -10.96 -16.31 6.78
C PRO A 192 -11.34 -15.53 8.05
N MET A 193 -11.27 -14.19 7.98
CA MET A 193 -11.85 -13.33 9.01
C MET A 193 -13.37 -13.52 9.11
N LEU A 194 -13.98 -13.10 10.23
CA LEU A 194 -15.43 -13.14 10.39
C LEU A 194 -16.12 -12.30 9.29
N PRO A 195 -17.28 -12.74 8.74
CA PRO A 195 -18.04 -11.97 7.77
C PRO A 195 -18.38 -10.56 8.27
N ALA A 196 -18.78 -10.42 9.54
CA ALA A 196 -19.07 -9.13 10.16
C ALA A 196 -17.84 -8.20 10.16
N THR A 197 -16.63 -8.71 10.40
CA THR A 197 -15.39 -7.92 10.32
C THR A 197 -15.14 -7.43 8.91
N ARG A 198 -15.37 -8.30 7.91
CA ARG A 198 -15.20 -7.94 6.49
C ARG A 198 -16.15 -6.82 6.10
N ASP A 199 -17.43 -6.95 6.42
CA ASP A 199 -18.44 -5.94 6.06
C ASP A 199 -18.18 -4.61 6.77
N PHE A 200 -17.77 -4.66 8.04
CA PHE A 200 -17.38 -3.48 8.81
C PHE A 200 -16.18 -2.75 8.18
N LEU A 201 -15.12 -3.47 7.82
CA LEU A 201 -13.96 -2.89 7.14
C LEU A 201 -14.28 -2.40 5.72
N ARG A 202 -15.17 -3.08 4.99
CA ARG A 202 -15.63 -2.62 3.67
C ARG A 202 -16.31 -1.27 3.77
N GLU A 203 -17.26 -1.11 4.70
CA GLU A 203 -17.94 0.18 4.90
C GLU A 203 -16.95 1.27 5.37
N PHE A 204 -16.00 0.94 6.25
CA PHE A 204 -14.94 1.86 6.65
C PHE A 204 -14.07 2.33 5.46
N HIS A 205 -13.63 1.40 4.60
CA HIS A 205 -12.75 1.73 3.47
C HIS A 205 -13.46 2.30 2.24
N LYS A 206 -14.78 2.12 2.14
CA LYS A 206 -15.62 2.54 1.01
C LYS A 206 -15.35 3.97 0.52
N PRO A 207 -15.39 5.03 1.35
CA PRO A 207 -15.14 6.39 0.86
C PRO A 207 -13.74 6.55 0.26
N PHE A 208 -12.72 5.94 0.86
CA PHE A 208 -11.34 6.01 0.38
C PHE A 208 -11.17 5.27 -0.95
N ASN A 209 -11.76 4.08 -1.07
CA ASN A 209 -11.73 3.28 -2.30
C ASN A 209 -12.46 3.97 -3.45
N HIS A 210 -13.60 4.61 -3.18
CA HIS A 210 -14.32 5.40 -4.20
C HIS A 210 -13.48 6.56 -4.70
N LYS A 211 -12.83 7.31 -3.81
CA LYS A 211 -11.96 8.41 -4.22
C LYS A 211 -10.74 7.90 -4.97
N LEU A 212 -10.12 6.80 -4.53
CA LEU A 212 -9.02 6.15 -5.23
C LEU A 212 -9.39 5.72 -6.64
N ALA A 213 -10.51 4.99 -6.79
CA ALA A 213 -11.01 4.55 -8.08
C ALA A 213 -11.31 5.73 -9.02
N SER A 214 -11.84 6.83 -8.49
CA SER A 214 -12.08 8.06 -9.25
C SER A 214 -10.78 8.73 -9.71
N VAL A 215 -9.79 8.90 -8.82
CA VAL A 215 -8.50 9.51 -9.19
C VAL A 215 -7.71 8.61 -10.15
N LEU A 216 -7.83 7.29 -10.00
CA LEU A 216 -7.19 6.33 -10.90
C LEU A 216 -7.94 6.12 -12.22
N ASP A 217 -9.16 6.65 -12.36
CA ASP A 217 -10.11 6.33 -13.43
C ASP A 217 -10.23 4.82 -13.66
N ASN A 218 -10.37 4.07 -12.57
CA ASN A 218 -10.42 2.61 -12.62
C ASN A 218 -11.28 2.04 -11.49
N LYS A 219 -12.47 1.57 -11.86
CA LYS A 219 -13.45 0.97 -10.94
C LYS A 219 -12.97 -0.32 -10.27
N ALA A 220 -11.91 -0.95 -10.77
CA ALA A 220 -11.36 -2.15 -10.17
C ALA A 220 -10.77 -1.89 -8.76
N PHE A 221 -10.44 -0.64 -8.43
CA PHE A 221 -10.02 -0.20 -7.09
C PHE A 221 -11.21 0.09 -6.14
N LEU A 222 -12.45 -0.23 -6.53
CA LEU A 222 -13.58 -0.27 -5.59
C LEU A 222 -13.57 -1.55 -4.75
N TRP A 223 -12.91 -2.61 -5.22
CA TRP A 223 -12.88 -3.94 -4.59
C TRP A 223 -14.29 -4.49 -4.27
N SER A 224 -15.25 -4.26 -5.17
CA SER A 224 -16.65 -4.70 -5.00
C SER A 224 -16.86 -6.21 -5.13
N ASN A 225 -15.92 -6.92 -5.79
CA ASN A 225 -16.05 -8.32 -6.19
C ASN A 225 -15.07 -9.25 -5.46
N THR A 226 -14.43 -8.75 -4.40
CA THR A 226 -13.47 -9.45 -3.53
C THR A 226 -14.05 -9.51 -2.13
#